data_AF-A0A2M8PM19-F1
#
_entry.id   AF-A0A2M8PM19-F1
#
_cell.length_a   1.000
_cell.length_b   1.000
_cell.length_c   1.000
_cell.angle_alpha   90.00
_cell.angle_beta   90.00
_cell.angle_gamma   90.00
#
_symmetry.space_group_name_H-M   'P 1'
#
loop_
_entity.id
_entity.type
_entity.pdbx_description
1 polymer ?
#
loop_
_entity_poly.entity_id
_entity_poly.type
_entity_poly.pdbx_seq_one_letter_code
_entity_poly.pdbx_strand_id
1 'polypeptide(L)'
;PYILADVDRRFYDSQSMPRSRIEVAEAFIRYAEGQLQKGVRLQNMTRHILGLFHGQPGGRLWRRILSEKSPRKGAGVEVIVEALQAVLEQKSSHQVGEID
;
A
#
# COMPACT_ATOMS: atom_id res chain seq x y z
N PRO A 1 -2.38 7.82 -6.89
CA PRO A 1 -1.32 8.25 -7.82
C PRO A 1 0.03 8.24 -7.10
N TYR A 2 1.09 7.65 -7.68
CA TYR A 2 2.43 7.57 -7.08
C TYR A 2 3.15 8.94 -6.95
N ILE A 3 2.45 10.01 -7.31
CA ILE A 3 2.87 11.41 -7.25
C ILE A 3 3.21 11.89 -5.82
N LEU A 4 2.90 11.10 -4.79
CA LEU A 4 3.25 11.42 -3.40
C LEU A 4 4.53 10.74 -2.90
N ALA A 5 5.11 9.78 -3.65
CA ALA A 5 6.39 9.18 -3.25
C ALA A 5 7.53 10.23 -3.22
N ASP A 6 7.43 11.27 -4.06
CA ASP A 6 8.34 12.42 -4.05
C ASP A 6 7.94 13.52 -3.04
N VAL A 7 6.70 13.51 -2.53
CA VAL A 7 6.26 14.47 -1.49
C VAL A 7 6.83 14.10 -0.12
N ASP A 8 7.07 12.80 0.14
CA ASP A 8 7.71 12.33 1.38
C ASP A 8 9.14 12.89 1.55
N ARG A 9 9.87 13.14 0.46
CA ARG A 9 11.25 13.67 0.51
C ARG A 9 11.35 15.11 0.99
N ARG A 10 10.24 15.87 0.97
CA ARG A 10 10.22 17.30 1.38
C ARG A 10 9.66 17.53 2.77
N PHE A 11 8.95 16.57 3.36
CA PHE A 11 8.33 16.72 4.69
C PHE A 11 9.02 15.91 5.80
N TYR A 12 9.79 14.87 5.45
CA TYR A 12 10.61 14.13 6.42
C TYR A 12 12.09 14.46 6.21
N ASP A 13 12.68 14.90 7.32
CA ASP A 13 14.06 15.31 7.53
C ASP A 13 15.11 14.69 6.58
N SER A 14 15.99 15.55 6.06
CA SER A 14 16.92 15.33 4.94
C SER A 14 18.03 14.27 5.16
N GLN A 15 17.92 13.42 6.18
CA GLN A 15 18.94 12.45 6.61
C GLN A 15 18.45 10.99 6.66
N SER A 16 17.15 10.69 6.46
CA SER A 16 16.66 9.30 6.47
C SER A 16 16.66 8.68 5.08
N MET A 17 17.15 7.45 4.94
CA MET A 17 16.98 6.65 3.73
C MET A 17 15.51 6.65 3.27
N PRO A 18 15.23 6.72 1.96
CA PRO A 18 13.85 6.70 1.46
C PRO A 18 13.18 5.39 1.88
N ARG A 19 11.99 5.49 2.51
CA ARG A 19 11.22 4.32 2.95
C ARG A 19 10.94 3.38 1.78
N SER A 20 11.06 2.08 2.03
CA SER A 20 10.60 1.06 1.10
C SER A 20 9.08 1.11 0.92
N ARG A 21 8.59 0.57 -0.20
CA ARG A 21 7.13 0.51 -0.49
C ARG A 21 6.35 -0.25 0.60
N ILE A 22 6.98 -1.25 1.23
CA ILE A 22 6.39 -2.03 2.33
C ILE A 22 6.25 -1.15 3.57
N GLU A 23 7.31 -0.44 3.97
CA GLU A 23 7.28 0.48 5.11
C GLU A 23 6.24 1.60 4.91
N VAL A 24 6.08 2.09 3.67
CA VAL A 24 5.03 3.07 3.33
C VAL A 24 3.63 2.46 3.52
N ALA A 25 3.41 1.20 3.11
CA ALA A 25 2.14 0.51 3.31
C ALA A 25 1.82 0.30 4.80
N GLU A 26 2.81 -0.12 5.59
CA GLU A 26 2.67 -0.32 7.04
C GLU A 26 2.40 0.99 7.80
N ALA A 27 3.10 2.07 7.43
CA ALA A 27 2.81 3.39 7.97
C ALA A 27 1.40 3.86 7.61
N PHE A 28 0.96 3.58 6.38
CA PHE A 28 -0.38 3.91 5.92
C PHE A 28 -1.46 3.11 6.65
N ILE A 29 -1.21 1.86 7.02
CA ILE A 29 -2.14 1.05 7.85
C ILE A 29 -2.41 1.78 9.18
N ARG A 30 -1.36 2.16 9.92
CA ARG A 30 -1.49 2.88 11.20
C ARG A 30 -2.25 4.21 11.04
N TYR A 31 -1.97 4.94 9.97
CA TYR A 31 -2.71 6.16 9.63
C TYR A 31 -4.19 5.87 9.36
N ALA A 32 -4.49 4.85 8.54
CA ALA A 32 -5.84 4.50 8.17
C ALA A 32 -6.68 4.03 9.37
N GLU A 33 -6.09 3.30 10.32
CA GLU A 33 -6.75 2.94 11.59
C GLU A 33 -7.28 4.18 12.33
N GLY A 34 -6.43 5.19 12.52
CA GLY A 34 -6.82 6.43 13.22
C GLY A 34 -7.86 7.25 12.44
N GLN A 35 -7.90 7.17 11.12
CA GLN A 35 -8.90 7.86 10.29
C GLN A 35 -10.24 7.11 10.25
N LEU A 36 -10.22 5.77 10.25
CA LEU A 36 -11.42 4.95 10.34
C LEU A 36 -12.17 5.22 11.65
N GLN A 37 -11.45 5.38 12.76
CA GLN A 37 -12.03 5.78 14.06
C GLN A 37 -12.72 7.16 14.00
N LYS A 38 -12.29 8.04 13.09
CA LYS A 38 -12.91 9.35 12.84
C LYS A 38 -14.05 9.30 11.82
N GLY A 39 -14.44 8.10 11.36
CA GLY A 39 -15.50 7.91 10.38
C GLY A 39 -15.09 8.13 8.92
N VAL A 40 -13.79 8.29 8.64
CA VAL A 40 -13.31 8.41 7.25
C VAL A 40 -13.42 7.06 6.55
N ARG A 41 -14.03 7.04 5.37
CA ARG A 41 -14.17 5.82 4.56
C ARG A 41 -12.83 5.37 4.00
N LEU A 42 -12.54 4.06 4.05
CA LEU A 42 -11.29 3.48 3.55
C LEU A 42 -10.96 3.88 2.10
N GLN A 43 -11.94 3.81 1.19
CA GLN A 43 -11.78 4.18 -0.22
C GLN A 43 -11.23 5.60 -0.43
N ASN A 44 -11.60 6.55 0.44
CA ASN A 44 -11.14 7.94 0.33
C ASN A 44 -9.64 8.04 0.57
N MET A 45 -9.08 7.12 1.35
CA MET A 45 -7.65 7.03 1.62
C MET A 45 -6.94 6.15 0.58
N THR A 46 -7.46 4.94 0.31
CA THR A 46 -6.76 3.95 -0.52
C THR A 46 -6.62 4.35 -1.99
N ARG A 47 -7.50 5.22 -2.52
CA ARG A 47 -7.37 5.80 -3.88
C ARG A 47 -6.01 6.48 -4.13
N HIS A 48 -5.34 6.95 -3.08
CA HIS A 48 -4.05 7.63 -3.19
C HIS A 48 -2.90 6.63 -3.39
N ILE A 49 -3.01 5.42 -2.83
CA ILE A 49 -1.95 4.38 -2.82
C ILE A 49 -2.17 3.25 -3.82
N LEU A 50 -3.17 3.32 -4.72
CA LEU A 50 -3.39 2.30 -5.77
C LEU A 50 -2.16 2.03 -6.64
N GLY A 51 -1.27 3.01 -6.75
CA GLY A 51 -0.03 2.92 -7.51
C GLY A 51 1.21 2.51 -6.71
N LEU A 52 1.07 2.21 -5.40
CA LEU A 52 2.22 2.02 -4.51
C LEU A 52 3.21 0.94 -5.00
N PHE A 53 2.70 -0.12 -5.62
CA PHE A 53 3.48 -1.23 -6.16
C PHE A 53 3.45 -1.27 -7.70
N HIS A 54 3.30 -0.13 -8.38
CA HIS A 54 3.33 -0.09 -9.85
C HIS A 54 4.65 -0.66 -10.39
N GLY A 55 4.57 -1.55 -11.38
CA GLY A 55 5.75 -2.21 -11.97
C GLY A 55 6.47 -3.20 -11.06
N GLN A 56 5.86 -3.64 -9.95
CA GLN A 56 6.42 -4.66 -9.05
C GLN A 56 5.65 -5.99 -9.21
N PRO A 57 6.29 -7.15 -8.95
CA PRO A 57 5.58 -8.40 -8.73
C PRO A 57 4.45 -8.21 -7.69
N GLY A 58 3.26 -8.74 -7.97
CA GLY A 58 2.08 -8.54 -7.11
C GLY A 58 1.41 -7.15 -7.20
N GLY A 59 1.99 -6.17 -7.89
CA GLY A 59 1.45 -4.81 -7.99
C GLY A 59 0.07 -4.68 -8.64
N ARG A 60 -0.25 -5.58 -9.59
CA ARG A 60 -1.61 -5.68 -10.15
C ARG A 60 -2.62 -6.19 -9.12
N LEU A 61 -2.22 -7.17 -8.30
CA LEU A 61 -3.06 -7.76 -7.26
C LEU A 61 -3.33 -6.76 -6.14
N TRP A 62 -2.32 -6.01 -5.72
CA TRP A 62 -2.46 -4.85 -4.84
C TRP A 62 -3.57 -3.90 -5.30
N ARG A 63 -3.47 -3.41 -6.55
CA ARG A 63 -4.47 -2.49 -7.11
C ARG A 63 -5.87 -3.12 -7.13
N ARG A 64 -5.95 -4.40 -7.51
CA ARG A 64 -7.22 -5.14 -7.60
C ARG A 64 -7.92 -5.22 -6.24
N ILE A 65 -7.23 -5.74 -5.23
CA ILE A 65 -7.77 -5.92 -3.88
C ILE A 65 -8.28 -4.57 -3.33
N LEU A 66 -7.45 -3.52 -3.42
CA LEU A 66 -7.85 -2.20 -2.93
C LEU A 66 -9.07 -1.64 -3.68
N SER A 67 -9.09 -1.74 -5.00
CA SER A 67 -10.18 -1.19 -5.83
C SER A 67 -11.49 -1.93 -5.61
N GLU A 68 -11.45 -3.25 -5.42
CA GLU A 68 -12.65 -4.08 -5.24
C GLU A 68 -13.21 -4.05 -3.80
N LYS A 69 -12.33 -3.97 -2.80
CA LYS A 69 -12.74 -4.14 -1.39
C LYS A 69 -12.88 -2.82 -0.62
N SER A 70 -12.07 -1.80 -0.92
CA SER A 70 -12.14 -0.52 -0.20
C SER A 70 -13.47 0.24 -0.30
N PRO A 71 -14.25 0.15 -1.41
CA PRO A 71 -15.55 0.81 -1.50
C PRO A 71 -16.64 0.22 -0.59
N ARG A 72 -16.45 -1.02 -0.10
CA ARG A 72 -17.47 -1.73 0.70
C ARG A 72 -17.75 -0.99 2.00
N LYS A 73 -19.01 -1.01 2.43
CA LYS A 73 -19.40 -0.47 3.74
C LYS A 73 -18.70 -1.28 4.84
N GLY A 74 -18.03 -0.60 5.76
CA GLY A 74 -17.31 -1.24 6.85
C GLY A 74 -15.93 -1.80 6.49
N ALA A 75 -15.41 -1.55 5.27
CA ALA A 75 -14.05 -1.92 4.94
C ALA A 75 -13.04 -1.22 5.86
N GLY A 76 -12.18 -1.99 6.51
CA GLY A 76 -11.12 -1.51 7.39
C GLY A 76 -9.72 -1.83 6.86
N VAL A 77 -8.72 -1.65 7.73
CA VAL A 77 -7.32 -1.82 7.35
C VAL A 77 -6.94 -3.24 6.94
N GLU A 78 -7.75 -4.25 7.28
CA GLU A 78 -7.59 -5.63 6.83
C GLU A 78 -7.52 -5.75 5.31
N VAL A 79 -8.19 -4.85 4.57
CA VAL A 79 -8.11 -4.79 3.10
C VAL A 79 -6.71 -4.37 2.62
N ILE A 80 -6.05 -3.46 3.35
CA ILE A 80 -4.68 -3.02 3.02
C ILE A 80 -3.68 -4.10 3.39
N VAL A 81 -3.87 -4.76 4.55
CA VAL A 81 -3.06 -5.91 4.99
C VAL A 81 -3.12 -7.04 3.97
N GLU A 82 -4.32 -7.41 3.53
CA GLU A 82 -4.51 -8.45 2.51
C GLU A 82 -3.80 -8.08 1.20
N ALA A 83 -3.94 -6.84 0.74
CA ALA A 83 -3.26 -6.38 -0.46
C ALA A 83 -1.73 -6.45 -0.32
N LEU A 84 -1.19 -6.12 0.86
CA LEU A 84 0.25 -6.17 1.14
C LEU A 84 0.76 -7.62 1.16
N GLN A 85 0.06 -8.53 1.84
CA GLN A 85 0.40 -9.95 1.89
C GLN A 85 0.46 -10.55 0.48
N ALA A 86 -0.53 -10.22 -0.36
CA ALA A 86 -0.57 -10.68 -1.74
C ALA A 86 0.62 -10.20 -2.60
N VAL A 87 1.19 -9.03 -2.28
CA VAL A 87 2.43 -8.55 -2.90
C VAL A 87 3.64 -9.35 -2.40
N LEU A 88 3.72 -9.61 -1.09
CA LEU A 88 4.83 -10.34 -0.49
C LEU A 88 4.91 -11.78 -1.00
N GLU A 89 3.76 -12.46 -1.09
CA GLU A 89 3.67 -13.81 -1.65
C GLU A 89 4.17 -13.86 -3.10
N GLN A 90 3.73 -12.92 -3.94
CA GLN A 90 4.18 -12.83 -5.33
C GLN A 90 5.66 -12.51 -5.46
N LYS A 91 6.22 -11.69 -4.56
CA LYS A 91 7.64 -11.39 -4.52
C LYS A 91 8.46 -12.65 -4.19
N SER A 92 8.00 -13.46 -3.24
CA SER A 92 8.62 -14.74 -2.89
C SER A 92 8.57 -15.74 -4.05
N SER A 93 7.45 -15.83 -4.77
CA SER A 93 7.34 -16.70 -5.96
C SER A 93 8.22 -16.27 -7.13
N HIS A 94 8.46 -14.97 -7.32
CA HIS A 94 9.36 -14.46 -8.37
C HIS A 94 10.84 -14.73 -8.06
N GLN A 95 11.28 -14.62 -6.80
CA GLN A 95 12.68 -14.85 -6.43
C GLN A 95 13.12 -16.31 -6.57
N VAL A 96 12.19 -17.27 -6.52
CA VAL A 96 12.49 -18.70 -6.70
C VAL A 96 12.67 -19.05 -8.19
N GLY A 97 12.13 -18.26 -9.11
CA GLY A 97 12.16 -18.54 -10.56
C GLY A 97 13.35 -17.93 -11.33
N GLU A 98 14.22 -17.15 -10.70
CA GLU A 98 15.40 -16.52 -11.34
C GLU A 98 16.69 -17.35 -11.22
N ILE A 99 16.62 -18.59 -10.69
CA ILE A 99 17.80 -19.45 -10.45
C ILE A 99 18.01 -20.53 -11.53
N ASP A 100 17.20 -20.58 -12.59
CA ASP A 100 17.34 -21.53 -13.71
C ASP A 100 17.92 -20.89 -14.99
#